data_AF-A0A183GV59-F1
#
_entry.id   AF-A0A183GV59-F1
#
_cell.length_a   1.000
_cell.length_b   1.000
_cell.length_c   1.000
_cell.angle_alpha   90.00
_cell.angle_beta   90.00
_cell.angle_gamma   90.00
#
_symmetry.space_group_name_H-M   'P 1'
#
loop_
_entity.id
_entity.type
_entity.pdbx_description
1 polymer ?
#
loop_
_entity_poly.entity_id
_entity_poly.type
_entity_poly.pdbx_seq_one_letter_code
_entity_poly.pdbx_strand_id
1 'polypeptide(L)'
;LHEADFVCWRGLLTRIAATPFCPKDPWEFAAARIGGVIFLCEKETEEAKQRKLSMSQREKMMSYWGFKFEQHMTIEEQGVSGFLQFHMTTLKYVIFRCNQQDEQ
;
A
#
# COMPACT_ATOMS: atom_id res chain seq x y z
N LEU A 1 15.91 -5.52 -13.63
CA LEU A 1 14.58 -5.21 -14.23
C LEU A 1 14.25 -6.07 -15.45
N HIS A 2 15.23 -6.48 -16.25
CA HIS A 2 15.00 -7.22 -17.51
C HIS A 2 14.43 -8.66 -17.40
N GLU A 3 14.18 -9.15 -16.20
CA GLU A 3 13.67 -10.52 -15.99
C GLU A 3 12.30 -10.55 -15.29
N ALA A 4 11.68 -9.39 -15.03
CA ALA A 4 10.35 -9.32 -14.45
C ALA A 4 9.34 -9.01 -15.54
N ASP A 5 8.26 -9.81 -15.62
CA ASP A 5 7.20 -9.59 -16.62
C ASP A 5 6.38 -8.33 -16.29
N PHE A 6 6.13 -8.11 -15.00
CA PHE A 6 5.44 -6.92 -14.51
C PHE A 6 6.00 -6.40 -13.18
N VAL A 7 5.81 -5.10 -12.95
CA VAL A 7 6.20 -4.39 -11.74
C VAL A 7 4.99 -3.62 -11.22
N CYS A 8 4.68 -3.79 -9.94
CA CYS A 8 3.55 -3.13 -9.29
C CYS A 8 3.77 -2.98 -7.79
N TRP A 9 2.96 -2.14 -7.15
CA TRP A 9 2.88 -2.07 -5.70
C TRP A 9 2.11 -3.28 -5.15
N ARG A 10 2.56 -3.84 -4.02
CA ARG A 10 1.86 -4.96 -3.35
C ARG A 10 0.38 -4.65 -3.09
N GLY A 11 0.06 -3.41 -2.74
CA GLY A 11 -1.31 -2.97 -2.51
C GLY A 11 -2.24 -3.25 -3.70
N LEU A 12 -1.75 -3.03 -4.92
CA LEU A 12 -2.50 -3.28 -6.15
C LEU A 12 -2.80 -4.77 -6.33
N LEU A 13 -1.81 -5.65 -6.08
CA LEU A 13 -2.03 -7.11 -6.13
C LEU A 13 -3.08 -7.56 -5.12
N THR A 14 -3.05 -7.00 -3.90
CA THR A 14 -4.07 -7.30 -2.88
C THR A 14 -5.46 -6.87 -3.35
N ARG A 15 -5.60 -5.70 -3.99
CA ARG A 15 -6.89 -5.25 -4.54
C ARG A 15 -7.39 -6.18 -5.64
N ILE A 16 -6.52 -6.59 -6.56
CA ILE A 16 -6.87 -7.54 -7.62
C ILE A 16 -7.34 -8.87 -7.01
N ALA A 17 -6.58 -9.45 -6.09
CA ALA A 17 -6.92 -10.70 -5.42
C ALA A 17 -8.23 -10.61 -4.59
N ALA A 18 -8.54 -9.44 -4.04
CA ALA A 18 -9.75 -9.20 -3.26
C ALA A 18 -10.99 -8.87 -4.11
N THR A 19 -10.84 -8.60 -5.42
CA THR A 19 -11.93 -8.25 -6.35
C THR A 19 -13.19 -9.12 -6.20
N PRO A 20 -13.11 -10.47 -6.16
CA PRO A 20 -14.30 -11.31 -6.04
C PRO A 20 -15.02 -11.17 -4.69
N PHE A 21 -14.31 -10.76 -3.64
CA PHE A 21 -14.85 -10.66 -2.28
C PHE A 21 -15.31 -9.23 -1.92
N CYS A 22 -14.85 -8.21 -2.65
CA CYS A 22 -15.09 -6.80 -2.36
C CYS A 22 -15.74 -6.05 -3.54
N PRO A 23 -16.98 -6.39 -3.95
CA PRO A 23 -17.62 -5.79 -5.13
C PRO A 23 -17.97 -4.29 -4.97
N LYS A 24 -17.91 -3.76 -3.74
CA LYS A 24 -18.29 -2.38 -3.41
C LYS A 24 -17.13 -1.38 -3.48
N ASP A 25 -15.90 -1.86 -3.65
CA ASP A 25 -14.70 -1.02 -3.65
C ASP A 25 -14.07 -1.00 -5.06
N PRO A 26 -14.54 -0.10 -5.95
CA PRO A 26 -14.01 0.00 -7.30
C PRO A 26 -12.53 0.38 -7.29
N TRP A 27 -11.78 -0.15 -8.25
CA TRP A 27 -10.36 0.14 -8.42
C TRP A 27 -10.03 0.44 -9.87
N GLU A 28 -9.08 1.33 -10.09
CA GLU A 28 -8.53 1.66 -11.39
C GLU A 28 -7.00 1.57 -11.33
N PHE A 29 -6.37 1.16 -12.43
CA PHE A 29 -4.92 1.26 -12.57
C PHE A 29 -4.54 1.63 -14.00
N ALA A 30 -3.40 2.28 -14.15
CA ALA A 30 -2.75 2.51 -15.42
C ALA A 30 -1.70 1.43 -15.66
N ALA A 31 -1.66 0.90 -16.89
CA ALA A 31 -0.63 -0.04 -17.33
C ALA A 31 0.23 0.62 -18.42
N ALA A 32 1.55 0.60 -18.24
CA ALA A 32 2.50 1.12 -19.22
C ALA A 32 3.57 0.06 -19.50
N ARG A 33 3.82 -0.25 -20.78
CA ARG A 33 4.88 -1.18 -21.18
C ARG A 33 6.12 -0.41 -21.60
N ILE A 34 7.23 -0.61 -20.90
CA ILE A 34 8.50 0.08 -21.15
C ILE A 34 9.61 -0.96 -21.15
N GLY A 35 10.36 -1.05 -22.26
CA GLY A 35 11.51 -1.96 -22.35
C GLY A 35 11.17 -3.45 -22.16
N GLY A 36 9.94 -3.87 -22.52
CA GLY A 36 9.48 -5.25 -22.37
C GLY A 36 8.80 -5.57 -21.03
N VAL A 37 8.92 -4.70 -20.02
CA VAL A 37 8.31 -4.86 -18.68
C VAL A 37 6.99 -4.08 -18.61
N ILE A 38 5.97 -4.66 -17.96
CA ILE A 38 4.67 -4.01 -17.73
C ILE A 38 4.67 -3.34 -16.35
N PHE A 39 4.50 -2.03 -16.30
CA PHE A 39 4.35 -1.28 -15.06
C PHE A 39 2.87 -1.07 -14.78
N LEU A 40 2.42 -1.47 -13.59
CA LEU A 40 1.06 -1.25 -13.12
C LEU A 40 1.08 -0.23 -11.98
N CYS A 41 0.40 0.89 -12.21
CA CYS A 41 0.28 1.98 -11.26
C CYS A 41 -1.19 2.17 -10.88
N GLU A 42 -1.50 1.98 -9.61
CA GLU A 42 -2.85 2.24 -9.10
C GLU A 42 -3.24 3.71 -9.31
N LYS A 43 -4.48 3.92 -9.76
CA LYS A 43 -5.08 5.23 -9.92
C LYS A 43 -6.18 5.39 -8.89
N GLU A 44 -6.12 6.50 -8.17
CA GLU A 44 -7.16 6.81 -7.19
C GLU A 44 -8.45 7.22 -7.90
N THR A 45 -9.54 6.49 -7.63
CA THR A 45 -10.86 6.80 -8.17
C THR A 45 -11.46 8.04 -7.50
N GLU A 46 -12.42 8.68 -8.17
CA GLU A 46 -13.02 9.91 -7.65
C GLU A 46 -13.81 9.64 -6.36
N GLU A 47 -14.46 8.48 -6.26
CA GLU A 47 -15.18 8.06 -5.05
C GLU A 47 -14.22 7.84 -3.87
N ALA A 48 -13.03 7.30 -4.12
CA ALA A 48 -12.01 7.11 -3.10
C ALA A 48 -11.48 8.47 -2.58
N LYS A 49 -11.27 9.43 -3.48
CA LYS A 49 -10.91 10.81 -3.10
C LYS A 49 -11.98 11.47 -2.27
N GLN A 50 -13.23 11.40 -2.71
CA GLN A 50 -14.36 11.96 -1.98
C GLN A 50 -14.50 11.33 -0.60
N ARG A 51 -14.34 10.01 -0.48
CA ARG A 51 -14.35 9.29 0.80
C ARG A 51 -13.25 9.77 1.75
N LYS A 52 -12.05 10.05 1.25
CA LYS A 52 -10.95 10.61 2.05
C LYS A 52 -11.25 12.04 2.52
N LEU A 53 -11.83 12.86 1.66
CA LEU A 53 -12.21 14.24 1.99
C LEU A 53 -13.37 14.30 2.99
N SER A 54 -14.33 13.37 2.89
CA SER A 54 -15.50 13.28 3.77
C SER A 54 -15.25 12.46 5.03
N MET A 55 -14.00 12.05 5.31
CA MET A 55 -13.66 11.29 6.51
C MET A 55 -14.11 12.03 7.78
N SER A 56 -14.94 11.35 8.55
CA SER A 56 -15.38 11.78 9.87
C SER A 56 -14.20 11.86 10.83
N GLN A 57 -14.38 12.65 11.89
CA GLN A 57 -13.36 12.74 12.94
C GLN A 57 -13.07 11.37 13.57
N ARG A 58 -14.09 10.52 13.71
CA ARG A 58 -13.93 9.15 14.22
C ARG A 58 -13.03 8.31 13.31
N GLU A 59 -13.21 8.37 11.99
CA GLU A 59 -12.37 7.62 11.04
C GLU A 59 -10.93 8.08 11.08
N LYS A 60 -10.69 9.40 11.19
CA LYS A 60 -9.34 9.93 11.38
C LYS A 60 -8.70 9.43 12.67
N MET A 61 -9.45 9.38 13.76
CA MET A 61 -8.98 8.82 15.03
C MET A 61 -8.69 7.33 14.94
N MET A 62 -9.50 6.56 14.22
CA MET A 62 -9.24 5.13 14.00
C MET A 62 -7.93 4.92 13.23
N SER A 63 -7.67 5.71 12.18
CA SER A 63 -6.37 5.67 11.49
C SER A 63 -5.22 6.04 12.42
N TYR A 64 -5.38 7.09 13.24
CA TYR A 64 -4.37 7.50 14.22
C TYR A 64 -4.03 6.40 15.24
N TRP A 65 -5.03 5.65 15.71
CA TRP A 65 -4.80 4.55 16.65
C TRP A 65 -3.91 3.45 16.07
N GLY A 66 -4.06 3.12 14.79
CA GLY A 66 -3.18 2.15 14.10
C GLY A 66 -1.71 2.60 14.15
N PHE A 67 -1.45 3.86 13.81
CA PHE A 67 -0.10 4.40 13.86
C PHE A 67 0.47 4.50 15.28
N LYS A 68 -0.36 4.90 16.26
CA LYS A 68 0.08 4.90 17.66
C LYS A 68 0.37 3.50 18.14
N PHE A 69 -0.38 2.49 17.72
CA PHE A 69 -0.08 1.10 18.04
C PHE A 69 1.28 0.67 17.47
N GLU A 70 1.53 0.94 16.18
CA GLU A 70 2.83 0.64 15.55
C GLU A 70 4.00 1.30 16.29
N GLN A 71 3.83 2.54 16.77
CA GLN A 71 4.84 3.24 17.57
C GLN A 71 5.12 2.54 18.90
N HIS A 72 4.10 2.01 19.59
CA HIS A 72 4.31 1.33 20.88
C HIS A 72 4.89 -0.08 20.71
N MET A 73 4.61 -0.74 19.58
CA MET A 73 5.06 -2.10 19.30
C MET A 73 6.41 -2.17 18.59
N THR A 74 6.91 -1.05 18.08
CA THR A 74 8.20 -0.98 17.37
C THR A 74 9.23 -0.29 18.26
N ILE A 75 10.35 -0.97 18.51
CA ILE A 75 11.49 -0.38 19.21
C ILE A 75 12.46 0.12 18.14
N GLU A 76 12.92 1.37 18.24
CA GLU A 76 14.04 1.82 17.43
C GLU A 76 15.31 1.14 17.92
N GLU A 77 15.94 0.35 17.06
CA GLU A 77 17.15 -0.37 17.40
C GLU A 77 18.37 0.57 17.38
N GLN A 78 18.39 1.62 18.21
CA GLN A 78 19.60 2.32 18.72
C GLN A 78 19.28 3.00 20.05
N GLY A 79 20.05 2.65 21.10
CA GLY A 79 19.80 3.04 22.49
C GLY A 79 19.93 4.53 22.80
N VAL A 80 18.90 5.32 22.48
CA VAL A 80 18.70 6.65 23.06
C VAL A 80 17.26 6.76 23.54
N SER A 81 17.12 6.92 24.85
CA SER A 81 15.88 7.33 25.53
C SER A 81 15.55 8.77 25.11
N GLY A 82 15.03 8.91 23.88
CA GLY A 82 14.52 10.15 23.33
C GLY A 82 13.02 10.00 23.14
N PHE A 83 12.26 10.96 23.66
CA PHE A 83 10.82 11.05 23.49
C PHE A 83 10.49 11.04 21.97
N LEU A 84 10.07 9.89 21.44
CA LEU A 84 9.91 9.67 20.00
C LEU A 84 8.77 10.53 19.45
N GLN A 85 9.14 11.65 18.86
CA GLN A 85 8.28 12.41 17.96
C GLN A 85 8.30 11.71 16.59
N PHE A 86 7.52 10.63 16.47
CA PHE A 86 7.29 9.98 15.18
C PHE A 86 6.65 10.99 14.22
N HIS A 87 7.39 11.41 13.20
CA HIS A 87 6.84 12.10 12.05
C HIS A 87 6.23 11.04 11.12
N MET A 88 4.97 11.21 10.70
CA MET A 88 4.18 10.21 9.95
C MET A 88 4.73 9.83 8.55
N THR A 89 5.95 10.21 8.21
CA THR A 89 6.52 10.13 6.85
C THR A 89 7.54 9.03 6.67
N THR A 90 7.95 8.31 7.72
CA THR A 90 8.97 7.27 7.59
C THR A 90 8.36 5.97 7.08
N LEU A 91 8.40 5.76 5.76
CA LEU A 91 7.99 4.52 5.11
C LEU A 91 9.24 3.72 4.71
N LYS A 92 9.33 2.48 5.20
CA LYS A 92 10.32 1.49 4.75
C LYS A 92 9.67 0.60 3.69
N TYR A 93 10.30 0.49 2.52
CA TYR A 93 9.82 -0.35 1.43
C TYR A 93 10.76 -1.53 1.22
N VAL A 94 10.21 -2.67 0.82
CA VAL A 94 10.95 -3.88 0.43
C VAL A 94 10.50 -4.28 -0.96
N ILE A 95 11.47 -4.58 -1.83
CA ILE A 95 11.21 -5.07 -3.18
C ILE A 95 11.20 -6.59 -3.13
N PHE A 96 10.05 -7.19 -3.41
CA PHE A 96 9.90 -8.63 -3.53
C PHE A 96 9.86 -9.03 -5.00
N ARG A 97 10.46 -10.18 -5.30
CA ARG A 97 10.29 -10.84 -6.60
C ARG A 97 9.57 -12.16 -6.36
N CYS A 98 8.44 -12.33 -7.03
CA CYS A 98 7.61 -13.53 -6.95
C CYS A 98 7.32 -13.99 -8.37
N ASN A 99 7.42 -15.29 -8.62
CA ASN A 99 6.98 -15.90 -9.87
C ASN A 99 5.68 -16.64 -9.57
N GLN A 100 4.59 -16.23 -10.22
CA GLN A 100 3.36 -16.99 -10.23
C GLN A 100 3.61 -18.20 -11.15
N GLN A 101 3.75 -19.40 -10.59
CA GLN A 101 3.79 -20.63 -11.36
C GLN A 101 2.36 -21.09 -11.57
N ASP A 102 1.93 -21.23 -12.82
CA ASP A 102 0.70 -21.93 -13.13
C ASP A 102 0.92 -23.42 -12.86
N GLU A 103 0.25 -23.96 -11.83
CA GLU A 103 0.12 -25.41 -11.67
C GLU A 103 -0.68 -25.94 -12.87
N GLN A 104 -0.02 -26.70 -13.74
CA GLN A 104 -0.67 -27.53 -14.76
C GLN A 104 -0.99 -28.92 -14.20
#